data_AF-M6HDV6-F1
#
_entry.id   AF-M6HDV6-F1
#
_cell.length_a   1.000
_cell.length_b   1.000
_cell.length_c   1.000
_cell.angle_alpha   90.00
_cell.angle_beta   90.00
_cell.angle_gamma   90.00
#
_symmetry.space_group_name_H-M   'P 1'
#
loop_
_entity.id
_entity.type
_entity.pdbx_description
1 polymer ?
#
loop_
_entity_poly.entity_id
_entity_poly.type
_entity_poly.pdbx_seq_one_letter_code
_entity_poly.pdbx_strand_id
1 'polypeptide(L)'
;MENFLRDSDFPILIRAYRSSLIRRYSISNLERYPELKVIPRSVIDTLLKYFLELLYPEYEGRVLLDGAFHSLSGFVHSPSKVFGLIGSLGTAIWGFGRHLGTAFKTGFAALNSYLTARRFETLMFEFTKEELKLGNDPEDPFIFERIISKIPKKEADQFRKDIVKLFETLSNKELLNKIIFMMKTIVHKMENKPKTYTPEEVEGIRLGLRILQKGQELFQGLSDLEMKLILNSIDQIESDFFENALKNNNKLKFN
;
A
#
# COMPACT_ATOMS: atom_id res chain seq x y z
N MET A 1 -16.03 -12.26 -3.18
CA MET A 1 -15.14 -12.12 -2.01
C MET A 1 -15.89 -11.30 -0.97
N GLU A 2 -16.03 -11.83 0.24
CA GLU A 2 -16.70 -11.11 1.33
C GLU A 2 -15.98 -9.79 1.63
N ASN A 3 -16.77 -8.74 1.87
CA ASN A 3 -16.24 -7.44 2.24
C ASN A 3 -15.96 -7.43 3.75
N PHE A 4 -14.86 -8.09 4.16
CA PHE A 4 -14.41 -8.18 5.56
C PHE A 4 -14.15 -6.81 6.21
N LEU A 5 -14.07 -5.73 5.41
CA LEU A 5 -13.98 -4.36 5.93
C LEU A 5 -15.18 -3.97 6.81
N ARG A 6 -16.31 -4.67 6.71
CA ARG A 6 -17.49 -4.44 7.55
C ARG A 6 -17.55 -5.34 8.79
N ASP A 7 -16.61 -6.27 8.93
CA ASP A 7 -16.53 -7.13 10.11
C ASP A 7 -16.01 -6.32 11.31
N SER A 8 -16.64 -6.47 12.47
CA SER A 8 -16.31 -5.74 13.69
C SER A 8 -14.91 -6.04 14.23
N ASP A 9 -14.34 -7.20 13.84
CA ASP A 9 -13.02 -7.63 14.29
C ASP A 9 -11.89 -7.06 13.41
N PHE A 10 -12.22 -6.60 12.20
CA PHE A 10 -11.23 -6.11 11.24
C PHE A 10 -10.39 -4.91 11.73
N PRO A 11 -10.95 -3.93 12.47
CA PRO A 11 -10.15 -2.87 13.09
C PRO A 11 -9.04 -3.39 14.03
N ILE A 12 -9.25 -4.53 14.70
CA ILE A 12 -8.26 -5.13 15.60
C ILE A 12 -7.04 -5.58 14.79
N LEU A 13 -7.27 -6.26 13.66
CA LEU A 13 -6.21 -6.65 12.75
C LEU A 13 -5.39 -5.44 12.26
N ILE A 14 -6.07 -4.36 11.87
CA ILE A 14 -5.41 -3.14 11.39
C ILE A 14 -4.46 -2.59 12.47
N ARG A 15 -4.93 -2.47 13.72
CA ARG A 15 -4.07 -2.00 14.83
C ARG A 15 -2.92 -2.94 15.14
N ALA A 16 -3.17 -4.25 15.14
CA ALA A 16 -2.14 -5.26 15.38
C ALA A 16 -1.03 -5.22 14.32
N TYR A 17 -1.39 -5.13 13.04
CA TYR A 17 -0.42 -5.06 11.95
C TYR A 17 0.35 -3.73 11.94
N ARG A 18 -0.32 -2.60 12.21
CA ARG A 18 0.32 -1.28 12.37
C ARG A 18 1.33 -1.29 13.52
N SER A 19 0.96 -1.84 14.67
CA SER A 19 1.85 -1.99 15.82
C SER A 19 3.04 -2.89 15.49
N SER A 20 2.82 -3.98 14.73
CA SER A 20 3.90 -4.84 14.25
C SER A 20 4.88 -4.08 13.34
N LEU A 21 4.39 -3.31 12.36
CA LEU A 21 5.23 -2.46 11.50
C LEU A 21 6.09 -1.49 12.32
N ILE A 22 5.49 -0.78 13.29
CA ILE A 22 6.24 0.15 14.14
C ILE A 22 7.37 -0.56 14.88
N ARG A 23 7.14 -1.79 15.37
CA ARG A 23 8.19 -2.61 16.00
C ARG A 23 9.28 -3.02 15.01
N ARG A 24 8.91 -3.44 13.78
CA ARG A 24 9.86 -3.83 12.72
C ARG A 24 10.83 -2.71 12.34
N TYR A 25 10.37 -1.46 12.33
CA TYR A 25 11.19 -0.29 11.99
C TYR A 25 11.64 0.53 13.23
N SER A 26 11.54 -0.06 14.43
CA SER A 26 12.04 0.53 15.68
C SER A 26 13.56 0.66 15.67
N ILE A 27 14.10 1.62 16.43
CA ILE A 27 15.55 1.85 16.51
C ILE A 27 16.28 0.54 16.85
N SER A 28 15.81 -0.17 17.88
CA SER A 28 16.39 -1.43 18.35
C SER A 28 16.40 -2.53 17.29
N ASN A 29 15.36 -2.64 16.44
CA ASN A 29 15.37 -3.66 15.40
C ASN A 29 16.28 -3.25 14.23
N LEU A 30 16.34 -1.96 13.89
CA LEU A 30 17.18 -1.46 12.80
C LEU A 30 18.68 -1.60 13.07
N GLU A 31 19.12 -1.75 14.33
CA GLU A 31 20.52 -2.06 14.67
C GLU A 31 21.03 -3.36 14.03
N ARG A 32 20.13 -4.28 13.69
CA ARG A 32 20.43 -5.54 12.99
C ARG A 32 20.75 -5.36 11.50
N TYR A 33 20.50 -4.17 10.96
CA TYR A 33 20.63 -3.80 9.56
C TYR A 33 21.64 -2.66 9.43
N PRO A 34 22.94 -2.93 9.62
CA PRO A 34 23.98 -1.89 9.70
C PRO A 34 24.08 -1.02 8.44
N GLU A 35 23.67 -1.56 7.29
CA GLU A 35 23.61 -0.84 6.02
C GLU A 35 22.66 0.36 6.08
N LEU A 36 21.58 0.31 6.88
CA LEU A 36 20.65 1.42 7.03
C LEU A 36 21.20 2.59 7.86
N LYS A 37 22.36 2.44 8.53
CA LYS A 37 22.97 3.52 9.33
C LYS A 37 23.37 4.73 8.49
N VAL A 38 23.54 4.57 7.19
CA VAL A 38 23.83 5.67 6.26
C VAL A 38 22.59 6.52 5.96
N ILE A 39 21.39 6.00 6.20
CA ILE A 39 20.13 6.72 6.01
C ILE A 39 19.77 7.45 7.31
N PRO A 40 19.52 8.77 7.27
CA PRO A 40 19.10 9.50 8.46
C PRO A 40 17.83 8.91 9.07
N ARG A 41 17.78 8.78 10.40
CA ARG A 41 16.62 8.22 11.10
C ARG A 41 15.31 8.92 10.74
N SER A 42 15.34 10.24 10.57
CA SER A 42 14.19 11.05 10.18
C SER A 42 13.60 10.64 8.82
N VAL A 43 14.43 10.18 7.88
CA VAL A 43 13.98 9.65 6.58
C VAL A 43 13.21 8.34 6.79
N ILE A 44 13.74 7.43 7.61
CA ILE A 44 13.09 6.15 7.92
C ILE A 44 11.76 6.40 8.64
N ASP A 45 11.73 7.31 9.61
CA ASP A 45 10.49 7.67 10.32
C ASP A 45 9.45 8.28 9.39
N THR A 46 9.89 9.11 8.44
CA THR A 46 9.00 9.70 7.43
C THR A 46 8.47 8.63 6.48
N LEU A 47 9.29 7.67 6.06
CA LEU A 47 8.86 6.52 5.24
C LEU A 47 7.90 5.61 5.99
N LEU A 48 8.16 5.31 7.26
CA LEU A 48 7.27 4.51 8.09
C LEU A 48 5.92 5.22 8.28
N LYS A 49 5.96 6.52 8.60
CA LYS A 49 4.74 7.34 8.72
C LYS A 49 3.98 7.38 7.40
N TYR A 50 4.67 7.56 6.29
CA TYR A 50 4.08 7.50 4.94
C TYR A 50 3.41 6.14 4.71
N PHE A 51 4.06 5.02 5.03
CA PHE A 51 3.48 3.68 4.88
C PHE A 51 2.24 3.50 5.77
N LEU A 52 2.31 3.90 7.04
CA LEU A 52 1.22 3.79 8.00
C LEU A 52 0.06 4.73 7.69
N GLU A 53 0.28 5.92 7.17
CA GLU A 53 -0.82 6.84 6.85
C GLU A 53 -1.50 6.49 5.53
N LEU A 54 -0.77 5.86 4.59
CA LEU A 54 -1.21 5.82 3.20
C LEU A 54 -1.42 4.41 2.67
N LEU A 55 -0.68 3.42 3.17
CA LEU A 55 -0.82 2.02 2.76
C LEU A 55 -1.48 1.17 3.83
N TYR A 56 -1.34 1.50 5.10
CA TYR A 56 -2.07 0.84 6.17
C TYR A 56 -2.65 1.85 7.18
N PRO A 57 -3.52 2.79 6.73
CA PRO A 57 -4.16 3.77 7.61
C PRO A 57 -4.96 3.10 8.73
N GLU A 58 -5.36 3.90 9.72
CA GLU A 58 -6.39 3.51 10.67
C GLU A 58 -7.68 3.10 9.95
N TYR A 59 -8.55 2.38 10.67
CA TYR A 59 -9.71 1.70 10.09
C TYR A 59 -10.58 2.61 9.21
N GLU A 60 -10.93 3.82 9.69
CA GLU A 60 -11.75 4.78 8.93
C GLU A 60 -11.05 5.19 7.64
N GLY A 61 -9.75 5.47 7.72
CA GLY A 61 -8.92 5.77 6.57
C GLY A 61 -8.82 4.57 5.62
N ARG A 62 -8.83 3.34 6.14
CA ARG A 62 -8.79 2.13 5.33
C ARG A 62 -10.09 1.90 4.55
N VAL A 63 -11.23 2.16 5.17
CA VAL A 63 -12.54 2.10 4.50
C VAL A 63 -12.61 3.13 3.36
N LEU A 64 -12.15 4.36 3.62
CA LEU A 64 -12.09 5.43 2.60
C LEU A 64 -11.14 5.07 1.46
N LEU A 65 -9.95 4.57 1.79
CA LEU A 65 -8.93 4.17 0.82
C LEU A 65 -9.46 3.05 -0.07
N ASP A 66 -10.12 2.04 0.51
CA ASP A 66 -10.69 0.95 -0.26
C ASP A 66 -11.83 1.39 -1.19
N GLY A 67 -12.71 2.27 -0.70
CA GLY A 67 -13.75 2.89 -1.51
C GLY A 67 -13.16 3.67 -2.70
N ALA A 68 -12.14 4.48 -2.44
CA ALA A 68 -11.40 5.21 -3.48
C ALA A 68 -10.84 4.25 -4.54
N PHE A 69 -10.20 3.17 -4.10
CA PHE A 69 -9.62 2.15 -4.97
C PHE A 69 -10.66 1.39 -5.78
N HIS A 70 -11.80 1.06 -5.18
CA HIS A 70 -12.89 0.42 -5.88
C HIS A 70 -13.41 1.30 -7.02
N SER A 71 -13.68 2.58 -6.74
CA SER A 71 -14.07 3.57 -7.74
C SER A 71 -13.02 3.70 -8.84
N LEU A 72 -11.74 3.77 -8.45
CA LEU A 72 -10.57 3.83 -9.33
C LEU A 72 -10.43 2.60 -10.25
N SER A 73 -10.68 1.39 -9.75
CA SER A 73 -10.59 0.14 -10.52
C SER A 73 -11.61 0.06 -11.66
N GLY A 74 -12.78 0.69 -11.50
CA GLY A 74 -13.80 0.80 -12.55
C GLY A 74 -13.30 1.59 -13.76
N PHE A 75 -12.39 2.55 -13.56
CA PHE A 75 -11.79 3.33 -14.65
C PHE A 75 -10.71 2.55 -15.41
N VAL A 76 -10.01 1.62 -14.77
CA VAL A 76 -9.05 0.71 -15.43
C VAL A 76 -9.76 -0.30 -16.32
N HIS A 77 -10.87 -0.86 -15.84
CA HIS A 77 -11.65 -1.87 -16.56
C HIS A 77 -12.64 -1.27 -17.58
N SER A 78 -12.93 0.03 -17.49
CA SER A 78 -13.77 0.76 -18.46
C SER A 78 -13.02 1.96 -19.07
N PRO A 79 -12.04 1.73 -19.97
CA PRO A 79 -11.24 2.80 -20.57
C PRO A 79 -12.09 3.86 -21.28
N SER A 80 -13.25 3.49 -21.84
CA SER A 80 -14.18 4.41 -22.53
C SER A 80 -14.73 5.52 -21.61
N LYS A 81 -14.94 5.26 -20.32
CA LYS A 81 -15.35 6.31 -19.35
C LYS A 81 -14.21 7.32 -19.10
N VAL A 82 -12.96 6.85 -19.10
CA VAL A 82 -11.76 7.68 -18.95
C VAL A 82 -11.45 8.44 -20.24
N PHE A 83 -11.52 7.76 -21.39
CA PHE A 83 -11.30 8.38 -22.70
C PHE A 83 -12.43 9.35 -23.07
N GLY A 84 -13.66 9.17 -22.58
CA GLY A 84 -14.72 10.19 -22.70
C GLY A 84 -14.45 11.47 -21.90
N LEU A 85 -13.74 11.35 -20.76
CA LEU A 85 -13.22 12.52 -20.04
C LEU A 85 -12.10 13.19 -20.84
N ILE A 86 -11.18 12.43 -21.41
CA ILE A 86 -10.00 12.94 -22.14
C ILE A 86 -10.36 13.46 -23.55
N GLY A 87 -11.26 12.81 -24.26
CA GLY A 87 -11.67 13.08 -25.65
C GLY A 87 -12.40 14.41 -25.85
N SER A 88 -12.88 15.03 -24.77
CA SER A 88 -13.35 16.44 -24.79
C SER A 88 -12.21 17.46 -24.89
N LEU A 89 -10.94 17.02 -24.78
CA LEU A 89 -9.76 17.83 -25.04
C LEU A 89 -9.41 17.80 -26.53
N GLY A 90 -10.08 18.65 -27.30
CA GLY A 90 -9.50 19.11 -28.56
C GLY A 90 -8.04 19.57 -28.32
N THR A 91 -7.15 19.22 -29.23
CA THR A 91 -5.72 19.62 -29.33
C THR A 91 -4.68 19.03 -28.35
N ALA A 92 -5.03 18.54 -27.16
CA ALA A 92 -4.03 18.01 -26.20
C ALA A 92 -3.63 16.52 -26.43
N ILE A 93 -4.28 15.83 -27.37
CA ILE A 93 -4.17 14.37 -27.56
C ILE A 93 -2.94 13.95 -28.41
N TRP A 94 -2.32 14.86 -29.16
CA TRP A 94 -1.28 14.48 -30.13
C TRP A 94 0.05 14.00 -29.48
N GLY A 95 0.38 14.45 -28.26
CA GLY A 95 1.63 14.04 -27.58
C GLY A 95 1.55 12.76 -26.73
N PHE A 96 0.34 12.21 -26.54
CA PHE A 96 0.06 11.41 -25.34
C PHE A 96 -0.66 10.06 -25.63
N GLY A 97 -1.24 9.86 -26.82
CA GLY A 97 -2.23 8.80 -27.08
C GLY A 97 -1.79 7.33 -26.91
N ARG A 98 -0.50 6.99 -27.02
CA ARG A 98 0.01 5.62 -26.83
C ARG A 98 0.71 5.38 -25.48
N HIS A 99 1.50 6.35 -25.01
CA HIS A 99 2.23 6.21 -23.75
C HIS A 99 1.37 6.49 -22.51
N LEU A 100 0.24 7.21 -22.64
CA LEU A 100 -0.72 7.41 -21.54
C LEU A 100 -1.38 6.11 -21.11
N GLY A 101 -1.88 5.31 -22.05
CA GLY A 101 -2.56 4.06 -21.70
C GLY A 101 -1.65 3.11 -20.93
N THR A 102 -0.38 3.02 -21.33
CA THR A 102 0.64 2.21 -20.65
C THR A 102 1.07 2.82 -19.32
N ALA A 103 1.35 4.12 -19.23
CA ALA A 103 1.71 4.76 -17.96
C ALA A 103 0.56 4.72 -16.94
N PHE A 104 -0.67 4.91 -17.41
CA PHE A 104 -1.90 4.79 -16.63
C PHE A 104 -2.08 3.34 -16.15
N LYS A 105 -1.97 2.36 -17.05
CA LYS A 105 -2.05 0.93 -16.71
C LYS A 105 -0.93 0.49 -15.77
N THR A 106 0.29 0.99 -15.93
CA THR A 106 1.46 0.64 -15.09
C THR A 106 1.37 1.27 -13.70
N GLY A 107 1.03 2.56 -13.62
CA GLY A 107 0.80 3.24 -12.34
C GLY A 107 -0.34 2.63 -11.55
N PHE A 108 -1.44 2.29 -12.23
CA PHE A 108 -2.52 1.53 -11.61
C PHE A 108 -2.18 0.08 -11.35
N ALA A 109 -1.34 -0.59 -12.16
CA ALA A 109 -0.93 -1.96 -11.89
C ALA A 109 -0.07 -2.05 -10.62
N ALA A 110 0.78 -1.04 -10.35
CA ALA A 110 1.49 -0.94 -9.09
C ALA A 110 0.55 -0.67 -7.90
N LEU A 111 -0.44 0.22 -8.09
CA LEU A 111 -1.50 0.47 -7.11
C LEU A 111 -2.46 -0.75 -6.95
N ASN A 112 -2.62 -1.56 -8.00
CA ASN A 112 -3.43 -2.78 -8.02
C ASN A 112 -2.66 -3.97 -7.44
N SER A 113 -1.33 -4.01 -7.49
CA SER A 113 -0.51 -4.91 -6.68
C SER A 113 -0.81 -4.72 -5.18
N TYR A 114 -1.02 -3.48 -4.73
CA TYR A 114 -1.53 -3.18 -3.39
C TYR A 114 -2.97 -3.69 -3.15
N LEU A 115 -3.83 -3.73 -4.17
CA LEU A 115 -5.16 -4.38 -4.06
C LEU A 115 -5.10 -5.91 -4.16
N THR A 116 -4.05 -6.46 -4.78
CA THR A 116 -3.81 -7.90 -4.95
C THR A 116 -3.24 -8.52 -3.67
N ALA A 117 -2.62 -7.71 -2.81
CA ALA A 117 -2.32 -8.01 -1.41
C ALA A 117 -3.55 -8.39 -0.56
N ARG A 118 -4.77 -8.21 -1.07
CA ARG A 118 -6.00 -8.62 -0.37
C ARG A 118 -6.00 -10.10 0.01
N ARG A 119 -5.32 -10.97 -0.72
CA ARG A 119 -5.21 -12.37 -0.34
C ARG A 119 -4.42 -12.56 0.95
N PHE A 120 -3.30 -11.85 1.09
CA PHE A 120 -2.50 -11.87 2.32
C PHE A 120 -3.32 -11.35 3.50
N GLU A 121 -4.02 -10.24 3.33
CA GLU A 121 -4.85 -9.68 4.39
C GLU A 121 -6.07 -10.53 4.74
N THR A 122 -6.71 -11.15 3.74
CA THR A 122 -7.84 -12.07 3.97
C THR A 122 -7.40 -13.23 4.84
N LEU A 123 -6.28 -13.87 4.50
CA LEU A 123 -5.71 -14.97 5.29
C LEU A 123 -5.31 -14.50 6.70
N MET A 124 -4.64 -13.34 6.78
CA MET A 124 -4.26 -12.75 8.06
C MET A 124 -5.50 -12.48 8.94
N PHE A 125 -6.60 -12.04 8.34
CA PHE A 125 -7.85 -11.79 9.05
C PHE A 125 -8.55 -13.08 9.49
N GLU A 126 -8.60 -14.11 8.63
CA GLU A 126 -9.13 -15.42 8.99
C GLU A 126 -8.40 -15.99 10.22
N PHE A 127 -7.07 -15.96 10.23
CA PHE A 127 -6.28 -16.40 11.37
C PHE A 127 -6.40 -15.50 12.60
N THR A 128 -6.61 -14.19 12.40
CA THR A 128 -6.91 -13.27 13.50
C THR A 128 -8.22 -13.66 14.19
N LYS A 129 -9.26 -13.98 13.42
CA LYS A 129 -10.55 -14.43 13.96
C LYS A 129 -10.44 -15.75 14.74
N GLU A 130 -9.56 -16.65 14.32
CA GLU A 130 -9.27 -17.86 15.11
C GLU A 130 -8.69 -17.51 16.47
N GLU A 131 -7.72 -16.59 16.53
CA GLU A 131 -7.09 -16.18 17.80
C GLU A 131 -8.06 -15.44 18.72
N LEU A 132 -8.90 -14.58 18.17
CA LEU A 132 -9.95 -13.88 18.93
C LEU A 132 -10.96 -14.86 19.53
N LYS A 133 -11.36 -15.90 18.80
CA LYS A 133 -12.25 -16.96 19.32
C LYS A 133 -11.63 -17.75 20.48
N LEU A 134 -10.30 -17.81 20.53
CA LEU A 134 -9.55 -18.44 21.62
C LEU A 134 -9.33 -17.48 22.81
N GLY A 135 -9.80 -16.23 22.74
CA GLY A 135 -9.62 -15.21 23.77
C GLY A 135 -8.22 -14.59 23.78
N ASN A 136 -7.43 -14.79 22.72
CA ASN A 136 -6.10 -14.18 22.59
C ASN A 136 -6.21 -12.77 22.01
N ASP A 137 -5.28 -11.90 22.39
CA ASP A 137 -5.18 -10.54 21.86
C ASP A 137 -4.22 -10.50 20.65
N PRO A 138 -4.71 -10.21 19.41
CA PRO A 138 -3.86 -10.09 18.24
C PRO A 138 -2.85 -8.94 18.29
N GLU A 139 -3.05 -7.93 19.15
CA GLU A 139 -2.10 -6.82 19.31
C GLU A 139 -0.83 -7.24 20.09
N ASP A 140 -0.92 -8.33 20.86
CA ASP A 140 0.23 -8.99 21.49
C ASP A 140 1.24 -9.46 20.41
N PRO A 141 2.53 -9.08 20.50
CA PRO A 141 3.53 -9.45 19.50
C PRO A 141 3.65 -10.96 19.24
N PHE A 142 3.56 -11.80 20.27
CA PHE A 142 3.68 -13.25 20.14
C PHE A 142 2.46 -13.86 19.44
N ILE A 143 1.26 -13.37 19.78
CA ILE A 143 0.03 -13.79 19.12
C ILE A 143 0.05 -13.34 17.65
N PHE A 144 0.50 -12.11 17.39
CA PHE A 144 0.62 -11.61 16.03
C PHE A 144 1.63 -12.41 15.20
N GLU A 145 2.79 -12.76 15.75
CA GLU A 145 3.75 -13.65 15.08
C GLU A 145 3.13 -15.02 14.79
N ARG A 146 2.31 -15.56 15.70
CA ARG A 146 1.58 -16.81 15.46
C ARG A 146 0.60 -16.67 14.30
N ILE A 147 -0.17 -15.59 14.22
CA ILE A 147 -1.07 -15.28 13.09
C ILE A 147 -0.27 -15.25 11.78
N ILE A 148 0.82 -14.49 11.74
CA ILE A 148 1.66 -14.35 10.54
C ILE A 148 2.27 -15.69 10.12
N SER A 149 2.72 -16.51 11.07
CA SER A 149 3.33 -17.81 10.79
C SER A 149 2.38 -18.84 10.14
N LYS A 150 1.06 -18.63 10.25
CA LYS A 150 0.05 -19.47 9.60
C LYS A 150 -0.13 -19.12 8.11
N ILE A 151 0.31 -17.93 7.68
CA ILE A 151 0.21 -17.50 6.29
C ILE A 151 1.15 -18.34 5.42
N PRO A 152 0.68 -18.90 4.28
CA PRO A 152 1.55 -19.63 3.37
C PRO A 152 2.70 -18.74 2.88
N LYS A 153 3.93 -19.25 2.96
CA LYS A 153 5.14 -18.52 2.56
C LYS A 153 5.04 -17.87 1.18
N LYS A 154 4.44 -18.57 0.21
CA LYS A 154 4.22 -18.04 -1.16
C LYS A 154 3.40 -16.75 -1.15
N GLU A 155 2.37 -16.67 -0.32
CA GLU A 155 1.49 -15.48 -0.24
C GLU A 155 2.20 -14.33 0.48
N ALA A 156 2.97 -14.62 1.54
CA ALA A 156 3.79 -13.64 2.24
C ALA A 156 4.91 -13.07 1.34
N ASP A 157 5.62 -13.93 0.61
CA ASP A 157 6.66 -13.53 -0.34
C ASP A 157 6.08 -12.68 -1.50
N GLN A 158 4.89 -13.04 -1.99
CA GLN A 158 4.21 -12.28 -3.03
C GLN A 158 3.81 -10.88 -2.51
N PHE A 159 3.19 -10.82 -1.33
CA PHE A 159 2.83 -9.56 -0.69
C PHE A 159 4.04 -8.63 -0.48
N ARG A 160 5.15 -9.18 0.02
CA ARG A 160 6.41 -8.44 0.19
C ARG A 160 6.91 -7.86 -1.14
N LYS A 161 6.98 -8.69 -2.18
CA LYS A 161 7.39 -8.25 -3.53
C LYS A 161 6.48 -7.16 -4.08
N ASP A 162 5.17 -7.27 -3.86
CA ASP A 162 4.20 -6.26 -4.29
C ASP A 162 4.42 -4.91 -3.57
N ILE A 163 4.75 -4.92 -2.27
CA ILE A 163 5.13 -3.69 -1.53
C ILE A 163 6.41 -3.09 -2.10
N VAL A 164 7.46 -3.88 -2.27
CA VAL A 164 8.76 -3.39 -2.78
C VAL A 164 8.57 -2.78 -4.17
N LYS A 165 7.83 -3.44 -5.05
CA LYS A 165 7.52 -2.95 -6.40
C LYS A 165 6.69 -1.67 -6.39
N LEU A 166 5.77 -1.52 -5.43
CA LEU A 166 5.03 -0.28 -5.25
C LEU A 166 5.98 0.87 -4.93
N PHE A 167 6.86 0.70 -3.93
CA PHE A 167 7.85 1.73 -3.58
C PHE A 167 8.82 2.02 -4.73
N GLU A 168 9.26 1.01 -5.48
CA GLU A 168 10.08 1.18 -6.68
C GLU A 168 9.35 1.99 -7.76
N THR A 169 8.05 1.76 -7.95
CA THR A 169 7.25 2.53 -8.91
C THR A 169 7.09 3.98 -8.46
N LEU A 170 6.85 4.20 -7.17
CA LEU A 170 6.67 5.54 -6.61
C LEU A 170 7.99 6.32 -6.55
N SER A 171 9.14 5.65 -6.47
CA SER A 171 10.45 6.31 -6.49
C SER A 171 10.86 6.79 -7.89
N ASN A 172 10.25 6.27 -8.95
CA ASN A 172 10.46 6.75 -10.31
C ASN A 172 9.83 8.14 -10.49
N LYS A 173 10.66 9.19 -10.34
CA LYS A 173 10.24 10.60 -10.37
C LYS A 173 9.48 10.97 -11.64
N GLU A 174 9.94 10.50 -12.81
CA GLU A 174 9.29 10.80 -14.10
C GLU A 174 7.90 10.16 -14.19
N LEU A 175 7.81 8.88 -13.83
CA LEU A 175 6.55 8.15 -13.85
C LEU A 175 5.56 8.74 -12.84
N LEU A 176 6.00 9.02 -11.61
CA LEU A 176 5.16 9.60 -10.57
C LEU A 176 4.63 10.98 -10.97
N ASN A 177 5.45 11.85 -11.55
CA ASN A 177 5.03 13.16 -12.05
C ASN A 177 3.90 13.03 -13.09
N LYS A 178 4.03 12.08 -14.02
CA LYS A 178 3.01 11.81 -15.04
C LYS A 178 1.72 11.31 -14.40
N ILE A 179 1.79 10.40 -13.41
CA ILE A 179 0.62 9.90 -12.70
C ILE A 179 -0.10 11.03 -11.94
N ILE A 180 0.64 11.86 -11.21
CA ILE A 180 0.08 13.01 -10.46
C ILE A 180 -0.62 13.99 -11.40
N PHE A 181 0.02 14.35 -12.53
CA PHE A 181 -0.58 15.25 -13.53
C PHE A 181 -1.89 14.70 -14.10
N MET A 182 -1.92 13.40 -14.42
CA MET A 182 -3.13 12.74 -14.90
C MET A 182 -4.23 12.75 -13.84
N MET A 183 -3.92 12.39 -12.60
CA MET A 183 -4.90 12.37 -11.52
C MET A 183 -5.47 13.76 -11.23
N LYS A 184 -4.65 14.82 -11.23
CA LYS A 184 -5.11 16.22 -11.17
C LYS A 184 -6.12 16.54 -12.27
N THR A 185 -5.81 16.13 -13.50
CA THR A 185 -6.69 16.36 -14.66
C THR A 185 -8.02 15.63 -14.53
N ILE A 186 -8.02 14.40 -14.00
CA ILE A 186 -9.23 13.62 -13.77
C ILE A 186 -10.11 14.26 -12.69
N VAL A 187 -9.52 14.59 -11.53
CA VAL A 187 -10.23 15.23 -10.41
C VAL A 187 -10.91 16.52 -10.87
N HIS A 188 -10.16 17.41 -11.54
CA HIS A 188 -10.70 18.67 -12.04
C HIS A 188 -11.91 18.49 -12.98
N LYS A 189 -11.91 17.43 -13.81
CA LYS A 189 -13.03 17.16 -14.71
C LYS A 189 -14.24 16.56 -14.00
N MET A 190 -14.01 15.73 -12.99
CA MET A 190 -15.10 15.16 -12.21
C MET A 190 -15.81 16.23 -11.39
N GLU A 191 -15.06 17.16 -10.79
CA GLU A 191 -15.60 18.33 -10.07
C GLU A 191 -16.52 19.18 -10.95
N ASN A 192 -16.18 19.31 -12.24
CA ASN A 192 -16.98 20.04 -13.22
C ASN A 192 -18.17 19.24 -13.81
N LYS A 193 -18.39 18.00 -13.36
CA LYS A 193 -19.49 17.12 -13.81
C LYS A 193 -20.26 16.48 -12.64
N PRO A 194 -20.87 17.29 -11.75
CA PRO A 194 -21.56 16.79 -10.55
C PRO A 194 -22.81 15.94 -10.84
N LYS A 195 -23.33 15.98 -12.08
CA LYS A 195 -24.45 15.11 -12.51
C LYS A 195 -23.99 13.69 -12.89
N THR A 196 -22.69 13.49 -13.06
CA THR A 196 -22.10 12.22 -13.52
C THR A 196 -21.27 11.54 -12.44
N TYR A 197 -20.63 12.32 -11.56
CA TYR A 197 -19.79 11.80 -10.48
C TYR A 197 -20.32 12.28 -9.14
N THR A 198 -20.36 11.35 -8.20
CA THR A 198 -20.74 11.62 -6.81
C THR A 198 -19.59 12.32 -6.07
N PRO A 199 -19.87 13.14 -5.05
CA PRO A 199 -18.84 13.74 -4.20
C PRO A 199 -17.87 12.69 -3.63
N GLU A 200 -18.38 11.53 -3.24
CA GLU A 200 -17.61 10.42 -2.67
C GLU A 200 -16.59 9.86 -3.67
N GLU A 201 -16.97 9.72 -4.95
CA GLU A 201 -16.05 9.31 -6.02
C GLU A 201 -14.96 10.35 -6.25
N VAL A 202 -15.29 11.65 -6.24
CA VAL A 202 -14.32 12.73 -6.39
C VAL A 202 -13.32 12.74 -5.22
N GLU A 203 -13.82 12.64 -3.99
CA GLU A 203 -12.96 12.59 -2.79
C GLU A 203 -12.05 11.37 -2.78
N GLY A 204 -12.53 10.22 -3.26
CA GLY A 204 -11.71 9.01 -3.38
C GLY A 204 -10.50 9.22 -4.29
N ILE A 205 -10.71 9.78 -5.50
CA ILE A 205 -9.60 10.08 -6.42
C ILE A 205 -8.70 11.18 -5.83
N ARG A 206 -9.26 12.18 -5.15
CA ARG A 206 -8.50 13.26 -4.51
C ARG A 206 -7.62 12.73 -3.38
N LEU A 207 -8.11 11.76 -2.60
CA LEU A 207 -7.32 11.08 -1.58
C LEU A 207 -6.12 10.34 -2.22
N GLY A 208 -6.35 9.58 -3.29
CA GLY A 208 -5.28 8.94 -4.06
C GLY A 208 -4.25 9.93 -4.60
N LEU A 209 -4.69 11.08 -5.10
CA LEU A 209 -3.80 12.15 -5.57
C LEU A 209 -2.93 12.72 -4.44
N ARG A 210 -3.50 12.98 -3.26
CA ARG A 210 -2.74 13.44 -2.08
C ARG A 210 -1.69 12.43 -1.64
N ILE A 211 -2.01 11.12 -1.71
CA ILE A 211 -1.08 10.04 -1.41
C ILE A 211 0.15 10.11 -2.33
N LEU A 212 -0.07 10.21 -3.64
CA LEU A 212 1.02 10.28 -4.62
C LEU A 212 1.87 11.55 -4.47
N GLN A 213 1.25 12.68 -4.13
CA GLN A 213 1.95 13.95 -3.89
C GLN A 213 2.87 13.87 -2.67
N LYS A 214 2.39 13.33 -1.55
CA LYS A 214 3.24 13.07 -0.37
C LYS A 214 4.41 12.14 -0.71
N GLY A 215 4.17 11.13 -1.56
CA GLY A 215 5.23 10.22 -2.00
C GLY A 215 6.27 10.95 -2.83
N GLN A 216 5.82 11.83 -3.72
CA GLN A 216 6.69 12.66 -4.56
C GLN A 216 7.63 13.53 -3.71
N GLU A 217 7.08 14.21 -2.70
CA GLU A 217 7.86 15.04 -1.76
C GLU A 217 8.91 14.21 -1.03
N LEU A 218 8.54 13.02 -0.56
CA LEU A 218 9.41 12.12 0.17
C LEU A 218 10.56 11.56 -0.70
N PHE A 219 10.25 11.12 -1.92
CA PHE A 219 11.22 10.48 -2.80
C PHE A 219 12.07 11.50 -3.58
N GLN A 220 11.64 12.76 -3.71
CA GLN A 220 12.43 13.80 -4.35
C GLN A 220 13.76 14.05 -3.65
N GLY A 221 13.75 14.01 -2.31
CA GLY A 221 14.93 14.25 -1.47
C GLY A 221 15.92 13.09 -1.39
N LEU A 222 15.61 11.94 -1.97
CA LEU A 222 16.46 10.74 -1.94
C LEU A 222 17.22 10.58 -3.25
N SER A 223 18.50 10.21 -3.13
CA SER A 223 19.32 9.74 -4.24
C SER A 223 18.93 8.33 -4.66
N ASP A 224 19.30 7.95 -5.88
CA ASP A 224 19.01 6.59 -6.41
C ASP A 224 19.68 5.50 -5.56
N LEU A 225 20.86 5.80 -4.99
CA LEU A 225 21.58 4.89 -4.10
C LEU A 225 20.84 4.70 -2.77
N GLU A 226 20.40 5.79 -2.14
CA GLU A 226 19.62 5.73 -0.90
C GLU A 226 18.30 5.00 -1.12
N MET A 227 17.63 5.28 -2.25
CA MET A 227 16.38 4.60 -2.61
C MET A 227 16.59 3.09 -2.76
N LYS A 228 17.63 2.68 -3.51
CA LYS A 228 17.94 1.27 -3.71
C LYS A 228 18.24 0.58 -2.39
N LEU A 229 18.96 1.25 -1.50
CA LEU A 229 19.25 0.74 -0.16
C LEU A 229 17.97 0.57 0.66
N ILE A 230 17.10 1.58 0.68
CA ILE A 230 15.81 1.54 1.38
C ILE A 230 14.96 0.36 0.88
N LEU A 231 14.83 0.19 -0.45
CA LEU A 231 14.05 -0.89 -1.05
C LEU A 231 14.59 -2.28 -0.66
N ASN A 232 15.90 -2.46 -0.72
CA ASN A 232 16.55 -3.71 -0.33
C ASN A 232 16.33 -4.01 1.16
N SER A 233 16.45 -2.99 2.01
CA SER A 233 16.25 -3.18 3.45
C SER A 233 14.78 -3.45 3.81
N ILE A 234 13.80 -2.86 3.10
CA ILE A 234 12.39 -3.23 3.27
C ILE A 234 12.20 -4.72 2.94
N ASP A 235 12.73 -5.20 1.81
CA ASP A 235 12.65 -6.61 1.44
C ASP A 235 13.28 -7.51 2.51
N GLN A 236 14.46 -7.13 3.01
CA GLN A 236 15.16 -7.91 4.03
C GLN A 236 14.44 -7.91 5.38
N ILE A 237 14.00 -6.75 5.89
CA ILE A 237 13.30 -6.61 7.17
C ILE A 237 12.00 -7.42 7.16
N GLU A 238 11.20 -7.29 6.10
CA GLU A 238 9.93 -8.00 5.98
C GLU A 238 10.13 -9.51 5.82
N SER A 239 11.18 -9.93 5.08
CA SER A 239 11.56 -11.34 4.95
C SER A 239 12.00 -11.92 6.30
N ASP A 240 12.91 -11.24 7.01
CA ASP A 240 13.42 -11.68 8.30
C ASP A 240 12.31 -11.79 9.33
N PHE A 241 11.40 -10.83 9.38
CA PHE A 241 10.24 -10.88 10.27
C PHE A 241 9.40 -12.14 10.03
N PHE A 242 9.07 -12.44 8.77
CA PHE A 242 8.28 -13.61 8.41
C PHE A 242 9.00 -14.93 8.74
N GLU A 243 10.29 -15.03 8.42
CA GLU A 243 11.11 -16.20 8.75
C GLU A 243 11.24 -16.42 10.27
N ASN A 244 11.36 -15.34 11.05
CA ASN A 244 11.40 -15.43 12.50
C ASN A 244 10.06 -15.90 13.08
N ALA A 245 8.94 -15.40 12.56
CA ALA A 245 7.60 -15.86 12.95
C ALA A 245 7.42 -17.38 12.69
N LEU A 246 7.87 -17.88 11.53
CA LEU A 246 7.86 -19.31 11.20
C LEU A 246 8.72 -20.13 12.17
N LYS A 247 9.95 -19.68 12.45
CA LYS A 247 10.87 -20.38 13.36
C LYS A 247 10.34 -20.42 14.79
N ASN A 248 9.80 -19.31 15.28
CA ASN A 248 9.28 -19.20 16.64
C ASN A 248 8.05 -20.10 16.83
N ASN A 249 7.13 -20.15 15.86
CA ASN A 249 5.99 -21.06 15.92
C ASN A 249 6.42 -22.53 15.86
N ASN A 250 7.41 -22.88 15.05
CA ASN A 250 7.94 -24.25 15.04
C ASN A 250 8.53 -24.65 16.40
N LYS A 251 9.29 -23.76 17.06
CA LYS A 251 9.80 -24.02 18.42
C LYS A 251 8.69 -24.23 19.45
N LEU A 252 7.59 -23.49 19.35
CA LEU A 252 6.42 -23.63 20.23
C LEU A 252 5.62 -24.92 19.99
N LYS A 253 5.74 -25.57 18.82
CA LYS A 253 5.11 -26.87 18.53
C LYS A 253 5.90 -28.08 19.06
N PHE A 254 7.17 -27.87 19.43
CA PHE A 254 8.08 -28.93 19.92
C PHE A 254 8.43 -28.78 21.42
N ASN A 255 7.78 -27.85 22.12
CA ASN A 255 7.80 -27.70 23.57
C ASN A 255 6.39 -27.91 24.12
#